data_AF-A0A3Q1BAJ0-F1
#
_entry.id   AF-A0A3Q1BAJ0-F1
#
_cell.length_a   1.000
_cell.length_b   1.000
_cell.length_c   1.000
_cell.angle_alpha   90.00
_cell.angle_beta   90.00
_cell.angle_gamma   90.00
#
_symmetry.space_group_name_H-M   'P 1'
#
loop_
_entity.id
_entity.type
_entity.pdbx_description
1 polymer ?
#
loop_
_entity_poly.entity_id
_entity_poly.type
_entity_poly.pdbx_seq_one_letter_code
_entity_poly.pdbx_strand_id
1 'polypeptide(L)'
;MLIGTACRFGGRVGSCVLTPLARLFVSSSNMAKSKFEYVRNFETDDTCLRNCYIVVRLDGRNFHKFAEQHKFTKPNDNRALGLMARSARSVMEELEDIVIAYGQSDEFSFVFKRTSTWFKRRASKLMTHVASQFSSSYVFYWKEFFEEQPLLYPPGFDGRVVLYPSNRNLRDYLSWRQADCHINNLYNTVFWTLVLKGGLTTTQAEDRLKGTLAADKNEILFSEFDINYNNESALHRKGTALIWEKRDETVTKRTKLPSKEEKDVAVTRSRRRVEAYHCDIIADQFWEEHPDILEDDNC
;
A
#
# COMPACT_ATOMS: atom_id res chain seq x y z
N MET A 1 -10.53 -33.43 -108.78
CA MET A 1 -10.75 -34.90 -108.81
C MET A 1 -10.45 -35.45 -107.44
N LEU A 2 -11.18 -36.49 -107.04
CA LEU A 2 -11.34 -37.10 -105.73
C LEU A 2 -12.44 -36.50 -104.84
N ILE A 3 -13.51 -37.28 -104.87
CA ILE A 3 -14.80 -37.25 -104.16
C ILE A 3 -14.68 -38.22 -102.97
N GLY A 4 -15.45 -37.97 -101.91
CA GLY A 4 -15.90 -38.98 -100.95
C GLY A 4 -15.20 -38.90 -99.58
N THR A 5 -15.84 -39.09 -98.43
CA THR A 5 -17.20 -39.57 -98.13
C THR A 5 -17.48 -39.19 -96.66
N ALA A 6 -18.77 -39.05 -96.32
CA ALA A 6 -19.26 -38.67 -94.99
C ALA A 6 -18.88 -39.65 -93.87
N CYS A 7 -18.70 -39.12 -92.65
CA CYS A 7 -18.94 -39.86 -91.42
C CYS A 7 -19.71 -38.96 -90.44
N ARG A 8 -20.94 -39.37 -90.11
CA ARG A 8 -21.77 -38.77 -89.05
C ARG A 8 -21.33 -39.34 -87.71
N PHE A 9 -21.05 -38.47 -86.74
CA PHE A 9 -21.23 -38.79 -85.33
C PHE A 9 -21.84 -37.59 -84.61
N GLY A 10 -23.00 -37.84 -84.00
CA GLY A 10 -23.74 -36.85 -83.22
C GLY A 10 -23.08 -36.60 -81.87
N GLY A 11 -23.22 -35.38 -81.37
CA GLY A 11 -22.72 -35.02 -80.04
C GLY A 11 -22.90 -33.54 -79.73
N ARG A 12 -24.08 -33.21 -79.19
CA ARG A 12 -24.47 -32.05 -78.38
C ARG A 12 -23.60 -30.77 -78.47
N VAL A 13 -24.24 -29.69 -78.93
CA VAL A 13 -23.83 -28.29 -78.71
C VAL A 13 -23.83 -28.01 -77.20
N GLY A 14 -22.65 -28.03 -76.58
CA GLY A 14 -22.42 -27.54 -75.24
C GLY A 14 -22.03 -26.08 -75.28
N SER A 15 -22.93 -25.20 -74.86
CA SER A 15 -22.67 -23.80 -74.59
C SER A 15 -21.47 -23.65 -73.64
N CYS A 16 -20.41 -23.00 -74.12
CA CYS A 16 -19.26 -22.62 -73.30
C CYS A 16 -19.66 -21.41 -72.45
N VAL A 17 -20.15 -21.68 -71.24
CA VAL A 17 -20.38 -20.64 -70.23
C VAL A 17 -19.04 -20.32 -69.58
N LEU A 18 -18.49 -19.16 -69.91
CA LEU A 18 -17.42 -18.52 -69.14
C LEU A 18 -17.92 -18.30 -67.71
N THR A 19 -17.57 -19.20 -66.80
CA THR A 19 -17.71 -18.96 -65.36
C THR A 19 -16.77 -17.80 -64.98
N PRO A 20 -17.26 -16.71 -64.39
CA PRO A 20 -16.39 -15.68 -63.87
C PRO A 20 -15.59 -16.29 -62.72
N LEU A 21 -14.25 -16.17 -62.79
CA LEU A 21 -13.39 -16.45 -61.66
C LEU A 21 -13.76 -15.45 -60.55
N ALA A 22 -14.65 -15.84 -59.65
CA ALA A 22 -14.93 -15.06 -58.45
C ALA A 22 -13.63 -15.02 -57.64
N ARG A 23 -12.86 -13.94 -57.80
CA ARG A 23 -11.86 -13.55 -56.81
C ARG A 23 -12.64 -13.29 -55.53
N LEU A 24 -12.69 -14.30 -54.67
CA LEU A 24 -12.96 -14.13 -53.25
C LEU A 24 -11.83 -13.24 -52.72
N PHE A 25 -12.01 -11.93 -52.82
CA PHE A 25 -11.35 -11.00 -51.93
C PHE A 25 -11.91 -11.31 -50.55
N VAL A 26 -11.26 -12.23 -49.84
CA VAL A 26 -11.30 -12.22 -48.39
C VAL A 26 -10.58 -10.92 -48.02
N SER A 27 -11.35 -9.84 -47.94
CA SER A 27 -10.96 -8.67 -47.17
C SER A 27 -10.78 -9.17 -45.75
N SER A 28 -9.57 -9.58 -45.40
CA SER A 28 -9.16 -9.65 -44.00
C SER A 28 -9.26 -8.21 -43.54
N SER A 29 -10.40 -7.85 -42.96
CA SER A 29 -10.56 -6.62 -42.21
C SER A 29 -9.61 -6.73 -41.01
N ASN A 30 -8.33 -6.43 -41.24
CA ASN A 30 -7.37 -6.21 -40.18
C ASN A 30 -7.93 -5.07 -39.34
N MET A 31 -8.52 -5.44 -38.19
CA MET A 31 -9.07 -4.50 -37.22
C MET A 31 -8.06 -3.39 -37.01
N ALA A 32 -8.45 -2.12 -37.15
CA ALA A 32 -7.51 -0.99 -37.19
C ALA A 32 -6.52 -0.95 -36.00
N LYS A 33 -6.88 -1.53 -34.85
CA LYS A 33 -6.03 -1.66 -33.67
C LYS A 33 -4.99 -2.80 -33.74
N SER A 34 -5.22 -3.86 -34.50
CA SER A 34 -4.32 -5.03 -34.54
C SER A 34 -2.94 -4.68 -35.12
N LYS A 35 -2.85 -3.69 -36.01
CA LYS A 35 -1.58 -3.13 -36.51
C LYS A 35 -0.66 -2.64 -35.39
N PHE A 36 -1.22 -2.18 -34.26
CA PHE A 36 -0.48 -1.62 -33.15
C PHE A 36 -0.37 -2.56 -31.95
N GLU A 37 -0.99 -3.74 -31.98
CA GLU A 37 -1.06 -4.65 -30.82
C GLU A 37 0.32 -5.17 -30.38
N TYR A 38 1.28 -5.26 -31.30
CA TYR A 38 2.65 -5.69 -31.02
C TYR A 38 3.33 -4.89 -29.90
N VAL A 39 2.91 -3.63 -29.65
CA VAL A 39 3.48 -2.80 -28.58
C VAL A 39 3.23 -3.36 -27.19
N ARG A 40 2.20 -4.20 -27.00
CA ARG A 40 1.92 -4.88 -25.73
C ARG A 40 3.00 -5.90 -25.37
N ASN A 41 3.76 -6.40 -26.35
CA ASN A 41 4.83 -7.36 -26.12
C ASN A 41 6.06 -6.73 -25.42
N PHE A 42 6.13 -5.40 -25.33
CA PHE A 42 7.17 -4.71 -24.56
C PHE A 42 6.82 -4.60 -23.07
N GLU A 43 5.59 -4.95 -22.66
CA GLU A 43 5.25 -5.06 -21.24
C GLU A 43 6.07 -6.20 -20.60
N THR A 44 6.77 -5.89 -19.52
CA THR A 44 7.56 -6.89 -18.78
C THR A 44 6.70 -7.53 -17.69
N ASP A 45 6.80 -8.85 -17.55
CA ASP A 45 6.19 -9.56 -16.42
C ASP A 45 6.98 -9.30 -15.14
N ASP A 46 6.28 -8.83 -14.12
CA ASP A 46 6.81 -8.40 -12.85
C ASP A 46 6.16 -9.17 -11.68
N THR A 47 5.86 -10.43 -11.93
CA THR A 47 5.24 -11.34 -10.97
C THR A 47 6.20 -11.63 -9.80
N CYS A 48 5.75 -11.35 -8.58
CA CYS A 48 6.51 -11.63 -7.36
C CYS A 48 6.64 -13.13 -7.10
N LEU A 49 7.81 -13.55 -6.59
CA LEU A 49 8.06 -14.94 -6.20
C LEU A 49 6.97 -15.46 -5.25
N ARG A 50 6.50 -16.69 -5.50
CA ARG A 50 5.49 -17.35 -4.66
C ARG A 50 6.07 -17.72 -3.29
N ASN A 51 5.18 -17.93 -2.31
CA ASN A 51 5.53 -18.30 -0.93
C ASN A 51 6.45 -17.29 -0.23
N CYS A 52 6.49 -16.05 -0.73
CA CYS A 52 7.17 -14.92 -0.09
C CYS A 52 6.14 -13.89 0.33
N TYR A 53 6.38 -13.25 1.48
CA TYR A 53 5.65 -12.06 1.88
C TYR A 53 5.99 -10.97 0.89
N ILE A 54 4.99 -10.17 0.53
CA ILE A 54 5.19 -9.01 -0.33
C ILE A 54 5.03 -7.78 0.54
N VAL A 55 6.10 -7.01 0.69
CA VAL A 55 6.06 -5.76 1.44
C VAL A 55 6.07 -4.61 0.46
N VAL A 56 5.03 -3.78 0.51
CA VAL A 56 4.98 -2.51 -0.20
C VAL A 56 5.29 -1.42 0.81
N ARG A 57 6.42 -0.73 0.66
CA ARG A 57 6.78 0.42 1.50
C ARG A 57 6.56 1.71 0.73
N LEU A 58 5.80 2.62 1.34
CA LEU A 58 5.60 3.98 0.89
C LEU A 58 6.46 4.95 1.70
N ASP A 59 6.92 6.02 1.06
CA ASP A 59 7.73 7.08 1.66
C ASP A 59 7.30 8.45 1.11
N GLY A 60 7.16 9.45 1.97
CA GLY A 60 6.73 10.80 1.60
C GLY A 60 7.74 11.52 0.71
N ARG A 61 7.38 11.81 -0.54
CA ARG A 61 8.29 12.48 -1.47
C ARG A 61 8.55 13.93 -1.04
N ASN A 62 9.81 14.24 -0.71
CA ASN A 62 10.25 15.56 -0.24
C ASN A 62 9.46 16.05 0.99
N PHE A 63 9.12 15.14 1.90
CA PHE A 63 8.25 15.45 3.03
C PHE A 63 8.85 16.46 4.02
N HIS A 64 10.17 16.64 4.04
CA HIS A 64 10.81 17.73 4.79
C HIS A 64 10.26 19.11 4.39
N LYS A 65 10.22 19.39 3.08
CA LYS A 65 9.67 20.63 2.52
C LYS A 65 8.15 20.70 2.74
N PHE A 66 7.46 19.57 2.60
CA PHE A 66 6.02 19.48 2.86
C PHE A 66 5.70 19.87 4.31
N ALA A 67 6.41 19.31 5.28
CA ALA A 67 6.26 19.57 6.70
C ALA A 67 6.57 21.03 7.05
N GLU A 68 7.59 21.63 6.44
CA GLU A 68 7.91 23.05 6.65
C GLU A 68 6.80 23.97 6.13
N GLN A 69 6.36 23.77 4.89
CA GLN A 69 5.32 24.61 4.27
C GLN A 69 3.96 24.46 4.96
N HIS A 70 3.67 23.27 5.49
CA HIS A 70 2.49 23.00 6.30
C HIS A 70 2.76 23.10 7.81
N LYS A 71 3.85 23.77 8.23
CA LYS A 71 4.09 24.15 9.64
C LYS A 71 3.87 23.00 10.63
N PHE A 72 4.41 21.81 10.32
CA PHE A 72 4.29 20.67 11.22
C PHE A 72 5.03 20.95 12.52
N THR A 73 4.41 20.52 13.61
CA THR A 73 5.01 20.59 14.94
C THR A 73 6.28 19.73 14.98
N LYS A 74 7.32 20.25 15.64
CA LYS A 74 8.58 19.55 15.84
C LYS A 74 8.75 19.18 17.32
N PRO A 75 9.30 17.99 17.64
CA PRO A 75 9.86 17.00 16.73
C PRO A 75 8.81 16.17 15.96
N ASN A 76 7.60 16.03 16.52
CA ASN A 76 6.52 15.19 15.97
C ASN A 76 5.20 15.98 15.89
N ASP A 77 4.41 15.74 14.84
CA ASP A 77 3.07 16.32 14.69
C ASP A 77 2.01 15.20 14.71
N ASN A 78 1.19 15.18 15.77
CA ASN A 78 0.14 14.17 15.94
C ASN A 78 -0.92 14.21 14.83
N ARG A 79 -1.17 15.37 14.22
CA ARG A 79 -2.12 15.51 13.11
C ARG A 79 -1.60 14.78 11.89
N ALA A 80 -0.32 14.98 11.57
CA ALA A 80 0.35 14.33 10.46
C ALA A 80 0.42 12.80 10.64
N LEU A 81 0.84 12.34 11.82
CA LEU A 81 0.91 10.91 12.13
C LEU A 81 -0.48 10.25 12.14
N GLY A 82 -1.48 10.93 12.68
CA GLY A 82 -2.87 10.50 12.63
C GLY A 82 -3.41 10.37 11.21
N LEU A 83 -3.12 11.34 10.34
CA LEU A 83 -3.50 11.31 8.93
C LEU A 83 -2.82 10.16 8.18
N MET A 84 -1.52 9.92 8.42
CA MET A 84 -0.78 8.79 7.85
C MET A 84 -1.43 7.46 8.28
N ALA A 85 -1.72 7.29 9.56
CA ALA A 85 -2.39 6.09 10.08
C ALA A 85 -3.82 5.92 9.52
N ARG A 86 -4.59 7.01 9.38
CA ARG A 86 -5.93 6.97 8.77
C ARG A 86 -5.88 6.55 7.31
N SER A 87 -4.89 7.04 6.57
CA SER A 87 -4.66 6.72 5.17
C SER A 87 -4.25 5.26 5.01
N ALA A 88 -3.33 4.77 5.85
CA ALA A 88 -2.94 3.36 5.87
C ALA A 88 -4.11 2.44 6.24
N ARG A 89 -4.96 2.85 7.19
CA ARG A 89 -6.20 2.12 7.51
C ARG A 89 -7.09 1.98 6.28
N SER A 90 -7.29 3.05 5.50
CA SER A 90 -8.09 2.97 4.27
C SER A 90 -7.47 2.01 3.24
N VAL A 91 -6.14 1.99 3.11
CA VAL A 91 -5.46 1.01 2.24
C VAL A 91 -5.75 -0.43 2.70
N MET A 92 -5.67 -0.71 4.00
CA MET A 92 -5.99 -2.04 4.52
C MET A 92 -7.47 -2.40 4.37
N GLU A 93 -8.38 -1.45 4.55
CA GLU A 93 -9.83 -1.69 4.45
C GLU A 93 -10.29 -1.92 3.00
N GLU A 94 -9.69 -1.22 2.02
CA GLU A 94 -10.08 -1.29 0.62
C GLU A 94 -9.32 -2.36 -0.18
N LEU A 95 -8.10 -2.71 0.25
CA LEU A 95 -7.29 -3.73 -0.42
C LEU A 95 -7.36 -5.07 0.31
N GLU A 96 -7.19 -6.14 -0.45
CA GLU A 96 -7.24 -7.50 0.09
C GLU A 96 -5.86 -8.00 0.50
N ASP A 97 -5.83 -9.04 1.34
CA ASP A 97 -4.63 -9.82 1.69
C ASP A 97 -3.51 -9.11 2.48
N ILE A 98 -3.72 -7.86 2.92
CA ILE A 98 -2.79 -7.17 3.82
C ILE A 98 -3.01 -7.67 5.26
N VAL A 99 -1.97 -8.23 5.89
CA VAL A 99 -2.04 -8.84 7.22
C VAL A 99 -1.65 -7.89 8.36
N ILE A 100 -0.66 -7.05 8.11
CA ILE A 100 -0.15 -6.03 9.03
C ILE A 100 0.37 -4.85 8.21
N ALA A 101 0.21 -3.64 8.75
CA ALA A 101 0.92 -2.49 8.25
C ALA A 101 1.65 -1.77 9.40
N TYR A 102 2.82 -1.19 9.14
CA TYR A 102 3.60 -0.45 10.13
C TYR A 102 4.05 0.89 9.56
N GLY A 103 3.81 1.97 10.31
CA GLY A 103 4.16 3.33 9.90
C GLY A 103 4.89 4.11 10.99
N GLN A 104 5.80 4.96 10.54
CA GLN A 104 6.59 5.88 11.36
C GLN A 104 6.99 7.10 10.49
N SER A 105 7.10 8.29 11.10
CA SER A 105 7.39 9.54 10.37
C SER A 105 6.47 9.71 9.14
N ASP A 106 7.05 9.68 7.94
CA ASP A 106 6.46 9.84 6.63
C ASP A 106 6.49 8.55 5.79
N GLU A 107 6.78 7.40 6.41
CA GLU A 107 6.75 6.08 5.76
C GLU A 107 5.64 5.16 6.31
N PHE A 108 5.16 4.26 5.44
CA PHE A 108 4.25 3.18 5.82
C PHE A 108 4.56 1.90 5.03
N SER A 109 4.65 0.77 5.71
CA SER A 109 4.89 -0.55 5.12
C SER A 109 3.61 -1.39 5.21
N PHE A 110 3.21 -1.99 4.10
CA PHE A 110 2.05 -2.89 4.01
C PHE A 110 2.53 -4.29 3.66
N VAL A 111 2.15 -5.28 4.47
CA VAL A 111 2.59 -6.67 4.31
C VAL A 111 1.44 -7.49 3.76
N PHE A 112 1.57 -7.97 2.52
CA PHE A 112 0.67 -8.95 1.93
C PHE A 112 1.10 -10.37 2.30
N LYS A 113 0.13 -11.24 2.57
CA LYS A 113 0.36 -12.65 2.88
C LYS A 113 1.09 -13.39 1.75
N ARG A 114 1.89 -14.39 2.11
CA ARG A 114 2.67 -15.25 1.19
C ARG A 114 1.79 -15.95 0.18
N THR A 115 0.63 -16.43 0.62
CA THR A 115 -0.34 -17.14 -0.22
C THR A 115 -1.17 -16.22 -1.14
N SER A 116 -0.97 -14.89 -1.09
CA SER A 116 -1.77 -13.96 -1.90
C SER A 116 -1.64 -14.26 -3.39
N THR A 117 -2.77 -14.31 -4.09
CA THR A 117 -2.82 -14.39 -5.56
C THR A 117 -3.34 -13.08 -6.17
N TRP A 118 -3.47 -12.03 -5.35
CA TRP A 118 -4.06 -10.76 -5.75
C TRP A 118 -3.27 -10.14 -6.93
N PHE A 119 -3.98 -9.69 -7.96
CA PHE A 119 -3.42 -9.25 -9.24
C PHE A 119 -2.34 -10.16 -9.85
N LYS A 120 -2.45 -11.49 -9.65
CA LYS A 120 -1.44 -12.47 -10.06
C LYS A 120 -0.04 -12.16 -9.48
N ARG A 121 0.02 -11.48 -8.34
CA ARG A 121 1.24 -11.05 -7.65
C ARG A 121 2.12 -10.07 -8.45
N ARG A 122 1.56 -9.33 -9.41
CA ARG A 122 2.30 -8.32 -10.18
C ARG A 122 2.73 -7.16 -9.29
N ALA A 123 4.04 -6.95 -9.15
CA ALA A 123 4.61 -5.92 -8.28
C ALA A 123 4.06 -4.52 -8.59
N SER A 124 3.97 -4.15 -9.87
CA SER A 124 3.42 -2.89 -10.34
C SER A 124 1.98 -2.65 -9.88
N LYS A 125 1.14 -3.69 -9.91
CA LYS A 125 -0.26 -3.58 -9.45
C LYS A 125 -0.32 -3.37 -7.95
N LEU A 126 0.38 -4.18 -7.17
CA LEU A 126 0.43 -4.02 -5.71
C LEU A 126 0.91 -2.63 -5.31
N MET A 127 2.03 -2.18 -5.88
CA MET A 127 2.62 -0.88 -5.60
C MET A 127 1.69 0.27 -5.98
N THR A 128 1.16 0.28 -7.20
CA THR A 128 0.32 1.38 -7.70
C THR A 128 -1.01 1.47 -6.97
N HIS A 129 -1.63 0.35 -6.61
CA HIS A 129 -2.88 0.35 -5.83
C HIS A 129 -2.67 0.84 -4.39
N VAL A 130 -1.59 0.40 -3.73
CA VAL A 130 -1.24 0.89 -2.39
C VAL A 130 -0.91 2.39 -2.43
N ALA A 131 -0.04 2.82 -3.35
CA ALA A 131 0.37 4.22 -3.46
C ALA A 131 -0.79 5.15 -3.83
N SER A 132 -1.65 4.75 -4.78
CA SER A 132 -2.77 5.59 -5.21
C SER A 132 -3.84 5.70 -4.13
N GLN A 133 -4.19 4.60 -3.47
CA GLN A 133 -5.18 4.58 -2.39
C GLN A 133 -4.69 5.36 -1.17
N PHE A 134 -3.39 5.25 -0.85
CA PHE A 134 -2.80 6.03 0.23
C PHE A 134 -2.80 7.53 -0.08
N SER A 135 -2.35 7.91 -1.28
CA SER A 135 -2.26 9.31 -1.70
C SER A 135 -3.63 9.97 -1.78
N SER A 136 -4.64 9.27 -2.32
CA SER A 136 -6.01 9.78 -2.40
C SER A 136 -6.60 9.96 -1.00
N SER A 137 -6.39 8.97 -0.10
CA SER A 137 -6.83 9.03 1.30
C SER A 137 -6.17 10.18 2.06
N TYR A 138 -4.87 10.41 1.84
CA TYR A 138 -4.14 11.49 2.51
C TYR A 138 -4.73 12.87 2.19
N VAL A 139 -5.09 13.11 0.93
CA VAL A 139 -5.76 14.35 0.51
C VAL A 139 -7.20 14.40 1.01
N PHE A 140 -7.93 13.29 0.89
CA PHE A 140 -9.34 13.19 1.23
C PHE A 140 -9.61 13.45 2.72
N TYR A 141 -8.79 12.84 3.59
CA TYR A 141 -8.93 12.95 5.04
C TYR A 141 -8.14 14.13 5.64
N TRP A 142 -7.43 14.92 4.83
CA TRP A 142 -6.61 16.04 5.32
C TRP A 142 -7.38 16.96 6.28
N LYS A 143 -8.61 17.35 5.89
CA LYS A 143 -9.45 18.27 6.67
C LYS A 143 -9.87 17.71 8.04
N GLU A 144 -9.93 16.39 8.19
CA GLU A 144 -10.27 15.75 9.48
C GLU A 144 -9.17 15.92 10.53
N PHE A 145 -7.91 16.12 10.10
CA PHE A 145 -6.75 16.23 11.01
C PHE A 145 -6.17 17.64 11.07
N PHE A 146 -6.25 18.39 9.96
CA PHE A 146 -5.66 19.71 9.83
C PHE A 146 -6.69 20.84 9.90
N GLU A 147 -7.98 20.52 10.03
CA GLU A 147 -9.11 21.44 10.23
C GLU A 147 -9.03 22.68 9.31
N GLU A 148 -8.57 23.80 9.86
CA GLU A 148 -8.46 25.11 9.20
C GLU A 148 -7.23 25.25 8.30
N GLN A 149 -6.21 24.42 8.46
CA GLN A 149 -4.98 24.51 7.69
C GLN A 149 -5.20 23.91 6.28
N PRO A 150 -5.16 24.72 5.21
CA PRO A 150 -5.39 24.21 3.87
C PRO A 150 -4.20 23.36 3.40
N LEU A 151 -4.50 22.35 2.60
CA LEU A 151 -3.49 21.62 1.84
C LEU A 151 -3.00 22.51 0.70
N LEU A 152 -1.72 22.91 0.73
CA LEU A 152 -1.15 23.87 -0.23
C LEU A 152 -0.91 23.24 -1.61
N TYR A 153 -0.58 21.95 -1.65
CA TYR A 153 -0.38 21.18 -2.88
C TYR A 153 -0.56 19.68 -2.59
N PRO A 154 -0.95 18.87 -3.61
CA PRO A 154 -1.07 17.43 -3.44
C PRO A 154 0.31 16.80 -3.19
N PRO A 155 0.48 16.00 -2.11
CA PRO A 155 1.73 15.31 -1.86
C PRO A 155 1.91 14.14 -2.83
N GLY A 156 3.17 13.71 -3.01
CA GLY A 156 3.51 12.47 -3.70
C GLY A 156 4.15 11.48 -2.73
N PHE A 157 4.01 10.19 -3.02
CA PHE A 157 4.65 9.12 -2.26
C PHE A 157 5.48 8.25 -3.20
N ASP A 158 6.72 7.98 -2.81
CA ASP A 158 7.54 6.94 -3.42
C ASP A 158 7.06 5.58 -2.90
N GLY A 159 7.17 4.54 -3.73
CA GLY A 159 6.72 3.20 -3.43
C GLY A 159 7.73 2.17 -3.91
N ARG A 160 7.99 1.15 -3.09
CA ARG A 160 8.81 -0.01 -3.49
C ARG A 160 8.23 -1.31 -2.99
N VAL A 161 8.51 -2.38 -3.74
CA VAL A 161 8.10 -3.74 -3.41
C VAL A 161 9.33 -4.57 -3.02
N VAL A 162 9.26 -5.26 -1.89
CA VAL A 162 10.32 -6.13 -1.38
C VAL A 162 9.72 -7.48 -0.99
N LEU A 163 10.44 -8.57 -1.29
CA LEU A 163 9.99 -9.93 -0.99
C LEU A 163 10.78 -10.53 0.17
N TYR A 164 10.06 -11.13 1.13
CA TYR A 164 10.67 -11.84 2.26
C TYR A 164 10.23 -13.30 2.28
N PRO A 165 11.15 -14.27 2.22
CA PRO A 165 10.80 -15.68 2.03
C PRO A 165 10.36 -16.39 3.32
N SER A 166 10.63 -15.83 4.50
CA SER A 166 10.34 -16.48 5.79
C SER A 166 9.71 -15.53 6.80
N ASN A 167 9.02 -16.10 7.79
CA ASN A 167 8.50 -15.38 8.95
C ASN A 167 9.61 -14.58 9.65
N ARG A 168 10.79 -15.18 9.84
CA ARG A 168 11.95 -14.52 10.43
C ARG A 168 12.36 -13.27 9.66
N ASN A 169 12.50 -13.35 8.33
CA ASN A 169 12.91 -12.18 7.54
C ASN A 169 11.88 -11.05 7.60
N LEU A 170 10.59 -11.38 7.65
CA LEU A 170 9.53 -10.38 7.83
C LEU A 170 9.62 -9.71 9.21
N ARG A 171 9.79 -10.50 10.27
CA ARG A 171 9.95 -9.99 11.64
C ARG A 171 11.19 -9.09 11.76
N ASP A 172 12.31 -9.51 11.19
CA ASP A 172 13.55 -8.72 11.16
C ASP A 172 13.35 -7.39 10.40
N TYR A 173 12.61 -7.40 9.29
CA TYR A 173 12.27 -6.18 8.56
C TYR A 173 11.44 -5.21 9.40
N LEU A 174 10.36 -5.67 10.03
CA LEU A 174 9.50 -4.82 10.84
C LEU A 174 10.23 -4.32 12.10
N SER A 175 11.05 -5.17 12.69
CA SER A 175 11.94 -4.80 13.81
C SER A 175 12.94 -3.72 13.40
N TRP A 176 13.52 -3.83 12.19
CA TRP A 176 14.40 -2.82 11.64
C TRP A 176 13.70 -1.47 11.45
N ARG A 177 12.43 -1.47 10.98
CA ARG A 177 11.63 -0.24 10.86
C ARG A 177 11.29 0.37 12.23
N GLN A 178 11.02 -0.45 13.25
CA GLN A 178 10.75 0.07 14.60
C GLN A 178 12.02 0.56 15.31
N ALA A 179 13.16 -0.10 15.13
CA ALA A 179 14.44 0.38 15.63
C ALA A 179 14.82 1.73 15.00
N ASP A 180 14.61 1.89 13.68
CA ASP A 180 14.81 3.15 12.97
C ASP A 180 13.93 4.28 13.53
N CYS A 181 12.65 4.00 13.79
CA CYS A 181 11.73 4.94 14.46
C CYS A 181 12.28 5.39 15.82
N HIS A 182 12.74 4.46 16.65
CA HIS A 182 13.29 4.79 17.97
C HIS A 182 14.53 5.70 17.88
N ILE A 183 15.49 5.34 17.01
CA ILE A 183 16.73 6.11 16.81
C ILE A 183 16.41 7.52 16.31
N ASN A 184 15.58 7.63 15.27
CA ASN A 184 15.22 8.91 14.67
C ASN A 184 14.41 9.77 15.64
N ASN A 185 13.45 9.20 16.38
CA ASN A 185 12.67 9.94 17.35
C ASN A 185 13.55 10.46 18.50
N LEU A 186 14.44 9.63 19.07
CA LEU A 186 15.34 10.09 20.12
C LEU A 186 16.24 11.23 19.64
N TYR A 187 16.82 11.11 18.45
CA TYR A 187 17.64 12.17 17.85
C TYR A 187 16.83 13.45 17.62
N ASN A 188 15.65 13.35 17.00
CA ASN A 188 14.81 14.51 16.69
C ASN A 188 14.31 15.20 17.95
N THR A 189 13.93 14.45 19.00
CA THR A 189 13.48 15.02 20.26
C THR A 189 14.57 15.85 20.92
N VAL A 190 15.79 15.31 21.06
CA VAL A 190 16.89 16.09 21.64
C VAL A 190 17.31 17.26 20.75
N PHE A 191 17.38 17.06 19.42
CA PHE A 191 17.72 18.10 18.46
C PHE A 191 16.77 19.29 18.54
N TRP A 192 15.46 19.05 18.44
CA TRP A 192 14.48 20.13 18.49
C TRP A 192 14.32 20.71 19.90
N THR A 193 14.58 19.95 20.96
CA THR A 193 14.63 20.50 22.33
C THR A 193 15.78 21.49 22.47
N LEU A 194 16.98 21.15 21.98
CA LEU A 194 18.15 22.06 21.97
C LEU A 194 17.86 23.34 21.18
N VAL A 195 17.17 23.23 20.04
CA VAL A 195 16.81 24.39 19.22
C VAL A 195 15.72 25.25 19.88
N LEU A 196 14.60 24.64 20.27
CA LEU A 196 13.40 25.36 20.70
C LEU A 196 13.46 25.82 22.16
N LYS A 197 14.04 25.01 23.06
CA LYS A 197 14.17 25.32 24.48
C LYS A 197 15.58 25.80 24.83
N GLY A 198 16.61 25.21 24.22
CA GLY A 198 18.01 25.59 24.45
C GLY A 198 18.46 26.84 23.69
N GLY A 199 17.70 27.29 22.68
CA GLY A 199 18.01 28.48 21.89
C GLY A 199 19.19 28.30 20.92
N LEU A 200 19.62 27.06 20.67
CA LEU A 200 20.68 26.77 19.70
C LEU A 200 20.17 26.94 18.27
N THR A 201 21.08 27.29 17.34
CA THR A 201 20.78 27.15 15.92
C THR A 201 20.75 25.67 15.51
N THR A 202 20.13 25.35 14.37
CA THR A 202 20.10 23.98 13.85
C THR A 202 21.50 23.40 13.65
N THR A 203 22.45 24.20 13.16
CA THR A 203 23.86 23.79 12.99
C THR A 203 24.54 23.51 14.34
N GLN A 204 24.31 24.37 15.34
CA GLN A 204 24.88 24.17 16.68
C GLN A 204 24.32 22.91 17.36
N ALA A 205 23.02 22.66 17.20
CA ALA A 205 22.39 21.46 17.73
C ALA A 205 22.93 20.18 17.05
N GLU A 206 23.14 20.21 15.73
CA GLU A 206 23.74 19.10 14.99
C GLU A 206 25.18 18.82 15.45
N ASP A 207 26.01 19.86 15.55
CA ASP A 207 27.39 19.74 16.03
C ASP A 207 27.45 19.21 17.47
N ARG A 208 26.53 19.64 18.33
CA ARG A 208 26.44 19.18 19.73
C ARG A 208 26.10 17.70 19.84
N LEU A 209 25.28 17.18 18.93
CA LEU A 209 24.82 15.80 18.92
C LEU A 209 25.75 14.86 18.13
N LYS A 210 26.70 15.42 17.37
CA LYS A 210 27.65 14.64 16.56
C LYS A 210 28.50 13.73 17.45
N GLY A 211 28.52 12.44 17.13
CA GLY A 211 29.28 11.43 17.86
C GLY A 211 28.67 10.98 19.20
N THR A 212 27.53 11.55 19.60
CA THR A 212 26.85 11.14 20.84
C THR A 212 26.16 9.78 20.68
N LEU A 213 26.10 9.01 21.77
CA LEU A 213 25.38 7.74 21.87
C LEU A 213 23.92 7.98 22.30
N ALA A 214 23.14 6.90 22.42
CA ALA A 214 21.75 7.00 22.89
C ALA A 214 21.65 7.42 24.36
N ALA A 215 22.58 6.94 25.22
CA ALA A 215 22.63 7.32 26.62
C ALA A 215 22.86 8.83 26.79
N ASP A 216 23.85 9.39 26.08
CA ASP A 216 24.16 10.83 26.11
C ASP A 216 22.96 11.69 25.70
N LYS A 217 22.19 11.28 24.68
CA LYS A 217 20.98 12.01 24.24
C LYS A 217 19.89 12.01 25.32
N ASN A 218 19.71 10.88 26.01
CA ASN A 218 18.79 10.81 27.15
C ASN A 218 19.27 11.67 28.31
N GLU A 219 20.58 11.69 28.59
CA GLU A 219 21.17 12.52 29.64
C GLU A 219 21.01 14.01 29.35
N ILE A 220 21.22 14.45 28.10
CA ILE A 220 20.98 15.85 27.68
C ILE A 220 19.51 16.22 27.92
N LEU A 221 18.56 15.38 27.47
CA LEU A 221 17.13 15.64 27.67
C LEU A 221 16.76 15.76 29.14
N PHE A 222 17.30 14.87 29.99
CA PHE A 222 16.97 14.83 31.40
C PHE A 222 17.65 15.95 32.19
N SER A 223 18.97 16.07 32.09
CA SER A 223 19.77 16.98 32.92
C SER A 223 19.59 18.46 32.55
N GLU A 224 19.48 18.77 31.25
CA GLU A 224 19.40 20.16 30.79
C GLU A 224 17.94 20.66 30.67
N PHE A 225 16.98 19.77 30.44
CA PHE A 225 15.59 20.15 30.12
C PHE A 225 14.52 19.48 30.99
N ASP A 226 14.89 18.62 31.95
CA ASP A 226 13.98 17.85 32.81
C ASP A 226 12.95 17.03 31.99
N ILE A 227 13.39 16.50 30.84
CA ILE A 227 12.57 15.67 29.95
C ILE A 227 13.01 14.21 30.07
N ASN A 228 12.11 13.36 30.56
CA ASN A 228 12.29 11.91 30.51
C ASN A 228 11.73 11.35 29.20
N TYR A 229 12.63 10.95 28.28
CA TYR A 229 12.24 10.37 26.99
C TYR A 229 11.31 9.16 27.12
N ASN A 230 11.41 8.36 28.19
CA ASN A 230 10.52 7.21 28.36
C ASN A 230 9.06 7.57 28.64
N ASN A 231 8.79 8.83 29.02
CA ASN A 231 7.44 9.37 29.21
C ASN A 231 6.88 9.98 27.91
N GLU A 232 7.68 10.09 26.84
CA GLU A 232 7.19 10.51 25.53
C GLU A 232 6.15 9.53 25.00
N SER A 233 5.24 10.05 24.16
CA SER A 233 4.14 9.29 23.59
C SER A 233 4.63 7.99 22.93
N ALA A 234 3.95 6.89 23.22
CA ALA A 234 4.25 5.60 22.61
C ALA A 234 4.15 5.66 21.08
N LEU A 235 3.21 6.45 20.54
CA LEU A 235 3.08 6.73 19.10
C LEU A 235 4.39 7.26 18.51
N HIS A 236 5.08 8.16 19.21
CA HIS A 236 6.33 8.76 18.72
C HIS A 236 7.51 7.81 18.87
N ARG A 237 7.56 7.05 19.98
CA ARG A 237 8.69 6.15 20.28
C ARG A 237 8.65 4.83 19.54
N LYS A 238 7.46 4.33 19.22
CA LYS A 238 7.22 2.99 18.70
C LYS A 238 6.51 2.96 17.34
N GLY A 239 6.05 4.11 16.84
CA GLY A 239 5.28 4.18 15.59
C GLY A 239 3.87 3.63 15.74
N THR A 240 3.27 3.24 14.62
CA THR A 240 1.92 2.67 14.55
C THR A 240 1.91 1.35 13.81
N ALA A 241 1.56 0.27 14.49
CA ALA A 241 1.20 -1.00 13.87
C ALA A 241 -0.32 -1.05 13.66
N LEU A 242 -0.75 -1.48 12.48
CA LEU A 242 -2.15 -1.68 12.12
C LEU A 242 -2.35 -3.18 11.87
N ILE A 243 -3.27 -3.78 12.62
CA ILE A 243 -3.62 -5.20 12.50
C ILE A 243 -5.13 -5.38 12.47
N TRP A 244 -5.57 -6.52 11.96
CA TRP A 244 -6.98 -6.88 11.93
C TRP A 244 -7.44 -7.55 13.20
N GLU A 245 -8.46 -6.99 13.84
CA GLU A 245 -9.11 -7.58 15.01
C GLU A 245 -10.56 -7.97 14.74
N LYS A 246 -11.00 -9.07 15.35
CA LYS A 246 -12.41 -9.44 15.38
C LYS A 246 -13.09 -8.66 16.49
N ARG A 247 -14.09 -7.84 16.15
CA ARG A 247 -14.97 -7.18 17.12
C ARG A 247 -16.42 -7.57 16.88
N ASP A 248 -17.11 -7.85 17.98
CA ASP A 248 -18.54 -8.10 17.97
C ASP A 248 -19.31 -6.78 18.00
N GLU A 249 -19.99 -6.47 16.90
CA GLU A 249 -20.86 -5.30 16.80
C GLU A 249 -22.31 -5.71 17.00
N THR A 250 -22.97 -5.14 18.00
CA THR A 250 -24.42 -5.31 18.18
C THR A 250 -25.15 -4.25 17.36
N VAL A 251 -25.80 -4.68 16.28
CA VAL A 251 -26.61 -3.80 15.42
C VAL A 251 -28.07 -4.08 15.68
N THR A 252 -28.82 -3.03 16.02
CA THR A 252 -30.27 -3.11 16.14
C THR A 252 -30.88 -3.18 14.74
N LYS A 253 -31.48 -4.33 14.40
CA LYS A 253 -32.22 -4.51 13.15
C LYS A 253 -33.71 -4.44 13.42
N ARG A 254 -34.40 -3.55 12.69
CA ARG A 254 -35.85 -3.56 12.59
C ARG A 254 -36.29 -4.76 11.76
N THR A 255 -36.97 -5.69 12.41
CA THR A 255 -37.51 -6.88 11.75
C THR A 255 -39.03 -6.83 11.80
N LYS A 256 -39.69 -7.00 10.64
CA LYS A 256 -41.14 -7.16 10.56
C LYS A 256 -41.50 -8.62 10.83
N LEU A 257 -42.15 -8.88 11.96
CA LEU A 257 -42.77 -10.17 12.23
C LEU A 257 -44.05 -10.35 11.37
N PRO A 258 -44.53 -11.58 11.15
CA PRO A 258 -45.77 -11.85 10.39
C PRO A 258 -47.00 -11.11 10.95
N SER A 259 -46.94 -10.70 12.22
CA SER A 259 -48.00 -10.02 12.96
C SER A 259 -47.85 -8.49 13.00
N LYS A 260 -47.52 -7.81 11.89
CA LYS A 260 -47.57 -6.33 11.71
C LYS A 260 -46.95 -5.41 12.79
N GLU A 261 -46.26 -5.92 13.80
CA GLU A 261 -45.52 -5.15 14.81
C GLU A 261 -44.03 -5.15 14.45
N GLU A 262 -43.45 -3.96 14.35
CA GLU A 262 -42.01 -3.77 14.20
C GLU A 262 -41.36 -3.91 15.58
N LYS A 263 -40.49 -4.92 15.74
CA LYS A 263 -39.64 -5.05 16.92
C LYS A 263 -38.19 -4.82 16.53
N ASP A 264 -37.51 -4.03 17.35
CA ASP A 264 -36.07 -3.84 17.32
C ASP A 264 -35.40 -5.09 17.90
N VAL A 265 -34.69 -5.84 17.06
CA VAL A 265 -33.93 -7.03 17.46
C VAL A 265 -32.45 -6.68 17.44
N ALA A 266 -31.78 -6.82 18.58
CA ALA A 266 -30.33 -6.69 18.69
C ALA A 266 -29.67 -7.91 18.03
N VAL A 267 -28.87 -7.70 16.97
CA VAL A 267 -28.13 -8.74 16.27
C VAL A 267 -26.64 -8.47 16.42
N THR A 268 -25.94 -9.33 17.16
CA THR A 268 -24.48 -9.28 17.28
C THR A 268 -23.84 -9.92 16.03
N ARG A 269 -22.92 -9.19 15.40
CA ARG A 269 -22.15 -9.63 14.23
C ARG A 269 -20.66 -9.40 14.48
N SER A 270 -19.88 -10.47 14.44
CA SER A 270 -18.43 -10.39 14.42
C SER A 270 -17.97 -9.80 13.08
N ARG A 271 -17.24 -8.69 13.12
CA ARG A 271 -16.59 -8.06 11.97
C ARG A 271 -15.11 -7.88 12.23
N ARG A 272 -14.30 -8.00 11.17
CA ARG A 272 -12.88 -7.65 11.23
C ARG A 272 -12.72 -6.15 11.01
N ARG A 273 -12.00 -5.47 11.89
CA ARG A 273 -11.63 -4.06 11.77
C ARG A 273 -10.13 -3.89 11.94
N VAL A 274 -9.60 -2.83 11.33
CA VAL A 274 -8.19 -2.48 11.45
C VAL A 274 -8.00 -1.59 12.66
N GLU A 275 -7.30 -2.10 13.66
CA GLU A 275 -7.00 -1.40 14.92
C GLU A 275 -5.54 -0.95 14.94
N ALA A 276 -5.28 0.15 15.66
CA ALA A 276 -3.97 0.77 15.76
C ALA A 276 -3.31 0.48 17.10
N TYR A 277 -2.05 0.07 17.05
CA TYR A 277 -1.23 -0.31 18.19
C TYR A 277 0.08 0.48 18.20
N HIS A 278 0.45 0.97 19.39
CA HIS A 278 1.70 1.72 19.63
C HIS A 278 2.57 0.95 20.63
N CYS A 279 2.89 -0.29 20.29
CA CYS A 279 3.62 -1.22 21.17
C CYS A 279 4.92 -1.71 20.51
N ASP A 280 5.70 -2.48 21.26
CA ASP A 280 6.92 -3.10 20.75
C ASP A 280 6.57 -4.31 19.87
N ILE A 281 6.94 -4.27 18.59
CA ILE A 281 6.75 -5.37 17.63
C ILE A 281 8.06 -6.14 17.39
N ILE A 282 9.13 -5.77 18.10
CA ILE A 282 10.43 -6.45 18.04
C ILE A 282 10.36 -7.73 18.89
N ALA A 283 9.91 -7.61 20.14
CA ALA A 283 9.80 -8.73 21.07
C ALA A 283 8.81 -9.81 20.61
N ASP A 284 9.04 -11.06 21.05
CA ASP A 284 8.18 -12.21 20.73
C ASP A 284 6.74 -12.03 21.23
N GLN A 285 6.54 -11.32 22.35
CA GLN A 285 5.23 -11.11 22.98
C GLN A 285 4.16 -10.64 21.98
N PHE A 286 4.46 -9.64 21.13
CA PHE A 286 3.52 -9.14 20.14
C PHE A 286 3.07 -10.23 19.14
N TRP A 287 4.01 -11.08 18.73
CA TRP A 287 3.75 -12.15 17.76
C TRP A 287 3.01 -13.33 18.38
N GLU A 288 3.23 -13.59 19.67
CA GLU A 288 2.49 -14.58 20.46
C GLU A 288 1.06 -14.14 20.75
N GLU A 289 0.84 -12.84 21.00
CA GLU A 289 -0.50 -12.25 21.20
C GLU A 289 -1.31 -12.18 19.88
N HIS A 290 -0.62 -12.12 18.74
CA HIS A 290 -1.23 -12.00 17.41
C HIS A 290 -0.73 -13.07 16.41
N PRO A 291 -0.97 -14.36 16.67
CA PRO A 291 -0.45 -15.46 15.86
C PRO A 291 -1.01 -15.46 14.42
N ASP A 292 -2.19 -14.89 14.21
CA ASP A 292 -2.88 -14.81 12.92
C ASP A 292 -2.13 -13.98 11.85
N ILE A 293 -1.10 -13.20 12.23
CA ILE A 293 -0.34 -12.34 11.31
C ILE A 293 0.65 -13.16 10.48
N LEU A 294 1.31 -14.15 11.10
CA LEU A 294 2.31 -14.98 10.46
C LEU A 294 1.65 -16.26 9.95
N GLU A 295 1.81 -16.55 8.66
CA GLU A 295 1.35 -17.83 8.10
C GLU A 295 2.22 -18.98 8.59
N ASP A 296 1.66 -20.18 8.67
CA ASP A 296 2.41 -21.40 8.98
C ASP A 296 3.56 -21.63 7.99
N ASP A 297 4.74 -22.00 8.47
CA ASP A 297 5.91 -22.26 7.62
C ASP A 297 5.73 -23.45 6.66
N ASN A 298 4.68 -24.25 6.85
CA ASN A 298 4.33 -25.41 6.03
C ASN A 298 3.33 -25.12 4.89
N CYS A 299 2.93 -23.86 4.69
CA CYS A 299 1.99 -23.43 3.63
C CYS A 299 2.65 -23.18 2.26
#